data_AF-A0A0B6Z0F1-F1
#
_entry.id   AF-A0A0B6Z0F1-F1
#
_cell.length_a   1.000
_cell.length_b   1.000
_cell.length_c   1.000
_cell.angle_alpha   90.00
_cell.angle_beta   90.00
_cell.angle_gamma   90.00
#
_symmetry.space_group_name_H-M   'P 1'
#
loop_
_entity.id
_entity.type
_entity.pdbx_description
1 polymer ?
#
loop_
_entity_poly.entity_id
_entity_poly.type
_entity_poly.pdbx_seq_one_letter_code
_entity_poly.pdbx_strand_id
1 'polypeptide(L)' 'FERTTDMLYDLRKMDGWMGPIILVANKCDLVRTKEVTTEEAKSVATTYDCKYIETSVVLNHNVDELLA' A
#
# COMPACT_ATOMS: atom_id res chain seq x y z
N PHE A 1 5.30 7.43 -0.34
CA PHE A 1 4.60 7.08 -1.60
C PHE A 1 5.56 7.10 -2.78
N GLU A 2 6.25 8.21 -3.03
CA GLU A 2 7.23 8.35 -4.13
C GLU A 2 8.28 7.23 -4.20
N ARG A 3 8.91 6.89 -3.05
CA ARG A 3 9.86 5.75 -3.03
C ARG A 3 9.25 4.43 -3.46
N THR A 4 7.97 4.21 -3.18
CA THR A 4 7.27 2.98 -3.56
C THR A 4 6.97 2.96 -5.05
N THR A 5 6.63 4.11 -5.65
CA THR A 5 6.47 4.23 -7.10
C THR A 5 7.78 4.02 -7.85
N ASP A 6 8.90 4.51 -7.32
CA ASP A 6 10.22 4.30 -7.92
C ASP A 6 10.59 2.81 -7.91
N MET A 7 10.37 2.13 -6.77
CA MET A 7 10.58 0.68 -6.67
C MET A 7 9.67 -0.11 -7.63
N LEU A 8 8.39 0.27 -7.77
CA LEU A 8 7.47 -0.37 -8.72
C LEU A 8 7.95 -0.19 -10.17
N TYR A 9 8.44 1.01 -10.50
CA TYR A 9 9.01 1.30 -11.81
C TYR A 9 10.24 0.43 -12.10
N ASP A 10 11.17 0.34 -11.16
CA ASP A 10 12.37 -0.48 -11.30
C ASP A 10 12.04 -1.97 -11.43
N LEU A 11 11.11 -2.46 -10.62
CA LEU A 11 10.63 -3.85 -10.67
C LEU A 11 9.97 -4.18 -12.00
N ARG A 12 9.18 -3.27 -12.56
CA ARG A 12 8.49 -3.48 -13.85
C ARG A 12 9.42 -3.30 -15.04
N LYS A 13 10.47 -2.49 -14.90
CA LYS A 13 11.53 -2.27 -15.89
C LYS A 13 12.57 -3.40 -15.89
N MET A 14 12.70 -4.13 -14.79
CA MET A 14 13.55 -5.31 -14.69
C MET A 14 13.03 -6.40 -15.64
N ASP A 15 13.79 -6.62 -16.71
CA ASP A 15 13.48 -7.66 -17.69
C ASP A 15 13.59 -9.04 -17.00
N GLY A 16 12.45 -9.75 -16.88
CA GLY A 16 12.37 -11.07 -16.25
C GLY A 16 11.52 -11.17 -14.98
N TRP A 17 11.00 -10.08 -14.41
CA TRP A 17 10.05 -10.17 -13.28
C TRP A 17 8.63 -10.45 -13.77
N MET A 18 8.24 -11.73 -13.78
CA MET A 18 6.87 -12.18 -14.12
C MET A 18 6.00 -12.46 -12.88
N GLY A 19 6.51 -12.19 -11.68
CA GLY A 19 5.80 -12.44 -10.42
C GLY A 19 4.68 -11.42 -10.16
N PRO A 20 3.59 -11.82 -9.48
CA PRO A 20 2.54 -10.88 -9.08
C PRO A 20 3.08 -9.85 -8.08
N ILE A 21 2.77 -8.58 -8.30
CA ILE A 21 3.12 -7.49 -7.40
C ILE A 21 1.88 -7.09 -6.59
N ILE A 22 2.05 -6.90 -5.28
CA ILE A 22 0.98 -6.44 -4.39
C ILE A 22 1.47 -5.19 -3.65
N LEU A 23 0.81 -4.06 -3.91
CA LEU A 23 1.01 -2.83 -3.19
C LEU A 23 0.17 -2.86 -1.90
N VAL A 24 0.84 -2.97 -0.75
CA VAL A 24 0.19 -2.99 0.56
C VAL A 24 0.37 -1.64 1.24
N ALA A 25 -0.71 -0.89 1.41
CA ALA A 25 -0.70 0.29 2.27
C ALA A 25 -0.96 -0.15 3.71
N ASN A 26 0.07 -0.07 4.55
CA ASN A 26 -0.04 -0.31 5.99
C ASN A 26 -0.22 1.03 6.72
N LYS A 27 -1.03 1.06 7.79
CA LYS A 27 -1.34 2.24 8.65
C LYS A 27 -2.38 3.23 8.09
N CYS A 28 -3.43 2.74 7.40
CA CYS A 28 -4.52 3.59 6.88
C CYS A 28 -5.41 4.26 7.95
N ASP A 29 -5.24 3.92 9.23
CA ASP A 29 -6.01 4.41 10.38
C ASP A 29 -5.81 5.89 10.70
N LEU A 30 -4.66 6.46 10.36
CA LEU A 30 -4.43 7.90 10.47
C LEU A 30 -5.04 8.63 9.27
N VAL A 31 -6.36 8.66 9.18
CA VAL A 31 -7.12 9.43 8.17
C VAL A 31 -6.73 10.92 8.18
N ARG A 32 -6.29 11.43 9.35
CA ARG A 32 -5.80 12.82 9.54
C ARG A 32 -4.36 13.07 9.09
N THR A 33 -3.52 12.05 8.89
CA THR A 33 -2.15 12.21 8.35
C THR A 33 -1.94 11.35 7.10
N LYS A 34 -3.02 10.94 6.43
CA LYS A 34 -2.93 10.17 5.20
C LYS A 34 -2.38 11.08 4.11
N GLU A 35 -1.09 10.93 3.80
CA GLU A 35 -0.43 11.66 2.72
C GLU A 35 -0.87 11.20 1.32
N VAL A 36 -1.60 10.09 1.23
CA VAL A 36 -2.02 9.47 -0.04
C VAL A 36 -3.46 9.03 0.06
N THR A 37 -4.28 9.45 -0.89
CA THR A 37 -5.67 8.99 -0.99
C THR A 37 -5.76 7.55 -1.50
N THR A 38 -6.85 6.87 -1.17
CA THR A 38 -7.09 5.50 -1.67
C THR A 38 -7.18 5.49 -3.20
N GLU A 39 -7.69 6.56 -3.79
CA GLU A 39 -7.81 6.78 -5.23
C GLU A 39 -6.44 6.91 -5.90
N GLU A 40 -5.52 7.70 -5.35
CA GLU A 40 -4.14 7.83 -5.87
C GLU A 40 -3.40 6.50 -5.81
N ALA A 41 -3.52 5.77 -4.70
CA ALA A 41 -2.85 4.49 -4.54
C ALA A 41 -3.42 3.41 -5.50
N LYS A 42 -4.74 3.39 -5.73
CA LYS A 42 -5.37 2.51 -6.73
C LYS A 42 -5.00 2.88 -8.15
N SER A 43 -4.88 4.17 -8.46
CA SER A 43 -4.46 4.65 -9.77
C SER A 43 -3.05 4.14 -10.08
N VAL A 44 -2.11 4.34 -9.16
CA VAL A 44 -0.74 3.80 -9.27
C VAL A 44 -0.75 2.28 -9.42
N ALA A 45 -1.53 1.56 -8.61
CA ALA A 45 -1.59 0.12 -8.69
C ALA A 45 -2.08 -0.38 -10.07
N THR A 46 -3.05 0.33 -10.66
CA THR A 46 -3.54 0.05 -12.01
C THR A 46 -2.48 0.34 -13.08
N THR A 47 -1.73 1.45 -12.94
CA THR A 47 -0.63 1.81 -13.87
C THR A 47 0.47 0.75 -13.91
N TYR A 48 0.80 0.15 -12.77
CA TYR A 48 1.85 -0.85 -12.65
C TYR A 48 1.35 -2.30 -12.69
N ASP A 49 0.07 -2.53 -13.04
CA ASP A 49 -0.57 -3.85 -13.12
C ASP A 49 -0.38 -4.67 -11.83
N CYS A 50 -0.56 -4.02 -10.68
CA CYS A 50 -0.35 -4.61 -9.37
C CYS A 50 -1.61 -4.54 -8.51
N LYS A 51 -1.75 -5.49 -7.57
CA LYS A 51 -2.92 -5.54 -6.68
C LYS A 51 -2.71 -4.57 -5.52
N TYR A 52 -3.69 -3.70 -5.25
CA TYR A 52 -3.66 -2.82 -4.08
C TYR A 52 -4.42 -3.42 -2.90
N ILE A 53 -3.83 -3.39 -1.70
CA ILE A 53 -4.47 -3.82 -0.45
C ILE A 53 -4.20 -2.77 0.64
N GLU A 54 -5.25 -2.30 1.30
CA GLU A 54 -5.14 -1.47 2.49
C GLU A 54 -5.24 -2.34 3.74
N THR A 55 -4.28 -2.16 4.65
CA THR A 55 -4.24 -2.85 5.94
C THR A 55 -3.99 -1.82 7.04
N SER A 56 -4.65 -1.98 8.18
CA SER A 56 -4.35 -1.20 9.38
C SER A 56 -4.01 -2.16 10.50
N VAL A 57 -2.73 -2.23 10.85
CA VAL A 57 -2.25 -3.01 11.99
C VAL A 57 -2.73 -2.41 13.31
N VAL A 58 -2.99 -1.10 13.36
CA VAL A 58 -3.48 -0.40 14.56
C VAL A 58 -4.96 -0.69 14.82
N LEU A 59 -5.81 -0.73 13.78
CA LEU A 59 -7.21 -1.13 13.92
C LEU A 59 -7.37 -2.62 14.24
N ASN A 60 -6.46 -3.48 13.76
CA ASN A 60 -6.52 -4.92 14.00
C ASN A 60 -5.97 -5.39 15.35
N HIS A 61 -5.39 -4.51 16.18
CA HIS A 61 -4.79 -4.93 17.45
C HIS A 61 -5.32 -4.18 18.69
N ASN A 62 -6.17 -3.16 18.53
CA ASN A 62 -6.46 -2.27 19.66
C ASN A 62 -7.93 -1.96 19.94
N VAL A 63 -8.88 -2.76 19.42
CA VAL A 63 -10.30 -2.53 19.72
C VAL A 63 -10.79 -3.24 21.00
N ASP A 64 -10.13 -4.28 21.51
CA ASP A 64 -10.72 -5.02 22.66
C ASP A 64 -9.85 -5.31 23.90
N GLU A 65 -8.50 -5.17 23.89
CA GLU A 65 -7.71 -5.66 25.06
C GLU A 65 -6.38 -4.92 25.33
N LEU A 66 -6.38 -3.58 25.45
CA LEU A 66 -5.21 -2.86 25.99
C LEU A 66 -5.52 -1.85 27.10
N LEU A 67 -6.72 -1.92 27.67
CA LEU A 67 -7.11 -1.24 28.92
C LEU A 67 -8.17 -2.06 29.70
N ALA A 68 -7.98 -3.37 29.87
CA ALA A 68 -8.70 -4.17 30.86
C ALA A 68 -7.82 -5.32 31.37
#